data_AF-A0A7S2WIH9-F1
#
_entry.id   AF-A0A7S2WIH9-F1
#
_cell.length_a   1.000
_cell.length_b   1.000
_cell.length_c   1.000
_cell.angle_alpha   90.00
_cell.angle_beta   90.00
_cell.angle_gamma   90.00
#
_symmetry.space_group_name_H-M   'P 1'
#
loop_
_entity.id
_entity.type
_entity.pdbx_description
1 polymer ?
#
loop_
_entity_poly.entity_id
_entity_poly.type
_entity_poly.pdbx_seq_one_letter_code
_entity_poly.pdbx_strand_id
1 'polypeptide(L)'
;CVYNRSNMGSELNRLIITKCWHEVVQFINSRPQDACSWSVRPGFFEGVRESKLLPIHQCCALDPPVEVLKSLYAVDPKCVRTLESAYKRNALHIATRYNANPEVVRFLVTVYPKGVGEEDIL
;
A
#
# COMPACT_ATOMS: atom_id res chain seq x y z
N CYS A 1 -24.28 -5.86 5.52
CA CYS A 1 -23.59 -6.29 6.76
C CYS A 1 -22.94 -5.09 7.41
N VAL A 2 -23.38 -4.77 8.62
CA VAL A 2 -22.97 -3.60 9.38
C VAL A 2 -21.56 -3.84 9.90
N TYR A 3 -20.60 -2.95 9.61
CA TYR A 3 -19.35 -2.90 10.36
C TYR A 3 -19.14 -1.49 10.92
N ASN A 4 -19.00 -1.47 12.23
CA ASN A 4 -19.14 -0.34 13.13
C ASN A 4 -17.83 0.48 13.23
N ARG A 5 -17.99 1.74 13.63
CA ARG A 5 -17.04 2.85 13.61
C ARG A 5 -15.95 2.75 14.68
N SER A 6 -14.67 2.78 14.27
CA SER A 6 -13.55 3.33 15.06
C SER A 6 -12.29 3.54 14.22
N ASN A 7 -12.46 4.08 13.01
CA ASN A 7 -11.45 4.86 12.28
C ASN A 7 -12.15 5.25 10.98
N MET A 8 -12.63 6.49 10.82
CA MET A 8 -12.76 7.01 9.46
C MET A 8 -11.35 6.89 8.89
N GLY A 9 -11.15 5.93 7.98
CA GLY A 9 -9.93 5.93 7.19
C GLY A 9 -9.78 7.33 6.64
N SER A 10 -8.58 7.89 6.75
CA SER A 10 -8.24 9.16 6.09
C SER A 10 -8.87 9.17 4.69
N GLU A 11 -9.30 10.34 4.21
CA GLU A 11 -9.94 10.45 2.89
C GLU A 11 -9.13 9.73 1.79
N LEU A 12 -7.79 9.76 1.90
CA LEU A 12 -6.87 8.94 1.10
C LEU A 12 -7.21 7.45 1.09
N ASN A 13 -7.44 6.84 2.26
CA ASN A 13 -7.84 5.43 2.36
C ASN A 13 -9.17 5.17 1.66
N ARG A 14 -10.14 6.09 1.78
CA ARG A 14 -11.42 5.96 1.09
C ARG A 14 -11.20 5.92 -0.42
N LEU A 15 -10.42 6.88 -0.94
CA LEU A 15 -10.08 6.97 -2.37
C LEU A 15 -9.34 5.73 -2.87
N ILE A 16 -8.41 5.17 -2.08
CA ILE A 16 -7.68 3.95 -2.41
C ILE A 16 -8.63 2.74 -2.49
N ILE A 17 -9.50 2.56 -1.49
CA ILE A 17 -10.45 1.43 -1.45
C ILE A 17 -11.48 1.53 -2.58
N THR A 18 -11.91 2.74 -2.93
CA THR A 18 -12.80 2.97 -4.08
C THR A 18 -12.06 3.05 -5.41
N LYS A 19 -10.74 2.83 -5.43
CA LYS A 19 -9.88 2.85 -6.62
C LYS A 19 -9.97 4.15 -7.44
N CYS A 20 -10.22 5.27 -6.77
CA CYS A 20 -10.24 6.61 -7.36
C CYS A 20 -8.81 7.12 -7.54
N TRP A 21 -8.05 6.48 -8.43
CA TRP A 21 -6.59 6.64 -8.51
C TRP A 21 -6.14 8.05 -8.92
N HIS A 22 -6.91 8.74 -9.75
CA HIS A 22 -6.63 10.11 -10.11
C HIS A 22 -6.69 11.02 -8.87
N GLU A 23 -7.77 10.88 -8.10
CA GLU A 23 -7.98 11.61 -6.85
C GLU A 23 -6.96 11.24 -5.78
N VAL A 24 -6.51 9.98 -5.73
CA VAL A 24 -5.41 9.55 -4.84
C VAL A 24 -4.15 10.37 -5.13
N VAL A 25 -3.76 10.52 -6.40
CA VAL A 25 -2.57 11.32 -6.76
C VAL A 25 -2.76 12.79 -6.39
N GLN A 26 -3.92 13.38 -6.67
CA GLN A 26 -4.23 14.77 -6.27
C GLN A 26 -4.21 14.95 -4.74
N PHE A 27 -4.73 13.96 -4.01
CA PHE A 27 -4.75 13.98 -2.56
C PHE A 27 -3.34 13.91 -1.99
N ILE A 28 -2.49 13.02 -2.47
CA ILE A 28 -1.09 12.91 -2.05
C ILE A 28 -0.33 14.21 -2.32
N ASN A 29 -0.52 14.82 -3.49
CA ASN A 29 0.13 16.08 -3.85
C ASN A 29 -0.31 17.25 -2.95
N SER A 30 -1.58 17.29 -2.55
CA SER A 30 -2.10 18.35 -1.68
C SER A 30 -1.85 18.10 -0.19
N ARG A 31 -1.68 16.84 0.23
CA ARG A 31 -1.49 16.43 1.63
C ARG A 31 -0.45 15.31 1.74
N PRO A 32 0.83 15.59 1.48
CA PRO A 32 1.89 14.58 1.45
C PRO A 32 2.04 13.84 2.78
N GLN A 33 1.81 14.49 3.92
CA GLN A 33 1.88 13.86 5.25
C GLN A 33 0.95 12.63 5.40
N ASP A 34 -0.16 12.58 4.64
CA ASP A 34 -1.10 11.47 4.70
C ASP A 34 -0.58 10.22 3.95
N ALA A 35 0.39 10.37 3.03
CA ALA A 35 1.03 9.26 2.32
C ALA A 35 1.80 8.32 3.27
N CYS A 36 2.20 8.83 4.44
CA CYS A 36 2.92 8.08 5.47
C CYS A 36 2.03 7.70 6.67
N SER A 37 0.72 7.93 6.56
CA SER A 37 -0.22 7.70 7.66
C SER A 37 -0.54 6.22 7.79
N TRP A 38 -0.23 5.65 8.95
CA TRP A 38 -0.54 4.26 9.26
C TRP A 38 -2.04 4.07 9.51
N SER A 39 -2.60 3.00 8.96
CA SER A 39 -3.96 2.56 9.22
C SER A 39 -3.99 1.13 9.74
N VAL A 40 -5.02 0.79 10.52
CA VAL A 40 -5.28 -0.59 10.99
C VAL A 40 -6.41 -1.18 10.16
N ARG A 41 -6.17 -2.35 9.55
CA ARG A 41 -7.11 -3.05 8.64
C ARG A 41 -6.94 -4.57 8.75
N PRO A 42 -7.88 -5.38 8.25
CA PRO A 42 -7.64 -6.80 8.02
C PRO A 42 -6.40 -7.00 7.15
N GLY A 43 -5.50 -7.88 7.57
CA GLY A 43 -4.25 -8.15 6.87
C GLY A 43 -4.45 -8.92 5.56
N PHE A 44 -3.38 -8.96 4.76
CA PHE A 44 -3.34 -9.52 3.40
C PHE A 44 -3.37 -11.06 3.30
N PHE A 45 -3.82 -11.75 4.35
CA PHE A 45 -3.99 -13.21 4.37
C PHE A 45 -5.27 -13.53 5.14
N GLU A 46 -6.30 -13.88 4.38
CA GLU A 46 -7.66 -14.28 4.81
C GLU A 46 -8.34 -13.32 5.81
N GLY A 47 -7.81 -12.12 6.02
CA GLY A 47 -8.30 -11.19 7.05
C GLY A 47 -8.19 -11.73 8.48
N VAL A 48 -7.42 -12.79 8.72
CA VAL A 48 -7.36 -13.49 10.02
C VAL A 48 -6.77 -12.61 11.11
N ARG A 49 -5.86 -11.69 10.75
CA ARG A 49 -5.18 -10.78 11.68
C ARG A 49 -5.36 -9.35 11.24
N GLU A 50 -5.50 -8.43 12.18
CA GLU A 50 -5.34 -7.01 11.90
C GLU A 50 -3.88 -6.69 11.57
N SER A 51 -3.69 -5.79 10.61
CA SER A 51 -2.39 -5.27 10.20
C SER A 51 -2.39 -3.75 10.26
N LYS A 52 -1.31 -3.19 10.79
CA LYS A 52 -0.90 -1.81 10.61
C LYS A 52 -0.19 -1.72 9.28
N LEU A 53 -0.68 -0.86 8.39
CA LEU A 53 -0.15 -0.70 7.05
C LEU A 53 -0.14 0.77 6.60
N LEU A 54 0.88 1.12 5.83
CA LEU A 54 0.96 2.34 5.02
C LEU A 54 0.06 2.25 3.76
N PRO A 55 -0.35 3.39 3.17
CA PRO A 55 -1.15 3.44 1.94
C PRO A 55 -0.58 2.60 0.78
N ILE A 56 0.75 2.56 0.62
CA ILE A 56 1.39 1.80 -0.46
C ILE A 56 1.06 0.29 -0.42
N HIS A 57 0.95 -0.30 0.76
CA HIS A 57 0.58 -1.71 0.91
C HIS A 57 -0.84 -1.96 0.37
N GLN A 58 -1.78 -1.06 0.73
CA GLN A 58 -3.15 -1.16 0.28
C GLN A 58 -3.27 -0.95 -1.23
N CYS A 59 -2.54 0.02 -1.79
CA CYS A 59 -2.47 0.22 -3.22
C CYS A 59 -1.99 -1.05 -3.92
N CYS A 60 -0.89 -1.66 -3.48
CA CYS A 60 -0.33 -2.87 -4.11
C CYS A 60 -1.32 -4.05 -4.14
N ALA A 61 -2.20 -4.18 -3.15
CA ALA A 61 -3.21 -5.22 -3.11
C ALA A 61 -4.44 -4.95 -4.02
N LEU A 62 -4.58 -3.73 -4.53
CA LEU A 62 -5.76 -3.27 -5.27
C LEU A 62 -5.50 -3.00 -6.76
N ASP A 63 -4.31 -3.37 -7.24
CA ASP A 63 -3.85 -3.19 -8.62
C ASP A 63 -3.90 -1.72 -9.09
N PRO A 64 -3.00 -0.87 -8.57
CA PRO A 64 -3.01 0.57 -8.83
C PRO A 64 -2.24 0.89 -10.12
N PRO A 65 -2.54 2.02 -10.80
CA PRO A 65 -1.63 2.60 -11.78
C PRO A 65 -0.27 2.90 -11.14
N VAL A 66 0.81 2.71 -11.88
CA VAL A 66 2.18 2.90 -11.37
C VAL A 66 2.43 4.34 -10.88
N GLU A 67 1.72 5.31 -11.44
CA GLU A 67 1.74 6.73 -11.04
C GLU A 67 1.38 6.94 -9.57
N VAL A 68 0.48 6.13 -9.02
CA VAL A 68 0.10 6.18 -7.59
C VAL A 68 1.28 5.75 -6.71
N LEU A 69 2.03 4.72 -7.11
CA LEU A 69 3.22 4.30 -6.38
C LEU A 69 4.36 5.31 -6.52
N LYS A 70 4.53 5.90 -7.71
CA LYS A 70 5.50 6.98 -7.93
C LYS A 70 5.21 8.19 -7.04
N SER A 71 3.94 8.58 -6.87
CA SER A 71 3.58 9.72 -6.01
C SER A 71 3.81 9.41 -4.52
N LEU A 72 3.44 8.21 -4.05
CA LEU A 72 3.75 7.77 -2.68
C LEU A 72 5.26 7.70 -2.41
N TYR A 73 6.02 7.13 -3.34
CA TYR A 73 7.48 7.02 -3.25
C TYR A 73 8.17 8.38 -3.26
N ALA A 74 7.69 9.34 -4.06
CA ALA A 74 8.24 10.69 -4.11
C ALA A 74 8.12 11.42 -2.76
N VAL A 75 7.08 11.11 -1.97
CA VAL A 75 6.90 11.67 -0.63
C VAL A 75 7.79 10.97 0.40
N ASP A 76 7.78 9.65 0.43
CA ASP A 76 8.64 8.87 1.34
C ASP A 76 9.18 7.61 0.65
N PRO A 77 10.44 7.64 0.15
CA PRO A 77 11.08 6.49 -0.45
C PRO A 77 11.22 5.29 0.49
N LYS A 78 11.06 5.45 1.81
CA LYS A 78 11.12 4.34 2.76
C LYS A 78 9.88 3.45 2.69
N CYS A 79 8.75 3.97 2.22
CA CYS A 79 7.49 3.24 2.22
C CYS A 79 7.55 1.90 1.45
N VAL A 80 8.36 1.79 0.40
CA VAL A 80 8.49 0.56 -0.43
C VAL A 80 9.13 -0.62 0.31
N ARG A 81 9.98 -0.33 1.31
CA ARG A 81 10.67 -1.35 2.12
C ARG A 81 10.10 -1.48 3.54
N THR A 82 9.17 -0.60 3.91
CA THR A 82 8.48 -0.68 5.18
C THR A 82 7.64 -1.96 5.19
N LEU A 83 7.67 -2.68 6.32
CA LEU A 83 6.91 -3.90 6.49
C LEU A 83 5.57 -3.60 7.16
N GLU A 84 4.49 -4.18 6.66
CA GLU A 84 3.22 -4.20 7.40
C GLU A 84 3.34 -5.09 8.65
N SER A 85 2.46 -4.89 9.64
CA SER A 85 2.73 -5.44 10.97
C SER A 85 2.40 -6.92 11.14
N ALA A 86 1.44 -7.46 10.37
CA ALA A 86 0.85 -8.77 10.62
C ALA A 86 1.70 -9.92 10.04
N TYR A 87 2.20 -9.74 8.82
CA TYR A 87 2.90 -10.76 8.04
C TYR A 87 4.30 -10.33 7.61
N LYS A 88 4.74 -9.14 8.06
CA LYS A 88 6.06 -8.57 7.75
C LYS A 88 6.32 -8.42 6.25
N ARG A 89 5.29 -8.05 5.47
CA ARG A 89 5.39 -7.86 4.02
C ARG A 89 5.73 -6.43 3.62
N ASN A 90 6.68 -6.30 2.71
CA ASN A 90 6.95 -5.04 2.01
C ASN A 90 5.95 -4.84 0.85
N ALA A 91 6.07 -3.72 0.12
CA ALA A 91 5.20 -3.43 -1.03
C ALA A 91 5.31 -4.48 -2.16
N LEU A 92 6.51 -5.01 -2.42
CA LEU A 92 6.77 -5.98 -3.49
C LEU A 92 6.11 -7.34 -3.20
N HIS A 93 6.21 -7.84 -1.97
CA HIS A 93 5.55 -9.09 -1.54
C HIS A 93 4.04 -9.01 -1.75
N ILE A 94 3.43 -7.86 -1.40
CA ILE A 94 1.98 -7.67 -1.57
C ILE A 94 1.62 -7.56 -3.04
N ALA A 95 2.35 -6.74 -3.81
CA ALA A 95 2.08 -6.56 -5.24
C ALA A 95 2.13 -7.89 -6.01
N THR A 96 3.14 -8.71 -5.73
CA THR A 96 3.30 -10.03 -6.37
C THR A 96 2.22 -11.02 -5.93
N ARG A 97 1.91 -11.09 -4.63
CA ARG A 97 0.85 -11.98 -4.10
C ARG A 97 -0.54 -11.64 -4.65
N TYR A 98 -0.82 -10.37 -4.91
CA TYR A 98 -2.11 -9.91 -5.45
C TYR A 98 -2.13 -9.78 -6.97
N ASN A 99 -1.10 -10.26 -7.66
CA ASN A 99 -0.98 -10.22 -9.12
C ASN A 99 -1.17 -8.80 -9.69
N ALA A 100 -0.55 -7.81 -9.04
CA ALA A 100 -0.56 -6.42 -9.50
C ALA A 100 0.09 -6.28 -10.88
N ASN A 101 -0.25 -5.21 -11.58
CA ASN A 101 0.27 -4.87 -12.89
C ASN A 101 1.82 -5.02 -12.95
N PRO A 102 2.38 -5.67 -13.99
CA PRO A 102 3.82 -5.81 -14.14
C PRO A 102 4.61 -4.49 -14.11
N GLU A 103 4.02 -3.36 -14.46
CA GLU A 103 4.63 -2.04 -14.31
C GLU A 103 4.83 -1.63 -12.86
N VAL A 104 3.87 -1.96 -11.99
CA VAL A 104 4.00 -1.77 -10.53
C VAL A 104 5.13 -2.64 -9.98
N VAL A 105 5.16 -3.92 -10.37
CA VAL A 105 6.23 -4.84 -9.94
C VAL A 105 7.59 -4.35 -10.44
N ARG A 106 7.71 -3.97 -11.72
CA ARG A 106 8.94 -3.40 -12.28
C ARG A 106 9.39 -2.14 -11.56
N PHE A 107 8.47 -1.23 -11.24
CA PHE A 107 8.79 -0.03 -10.48
C PHE A 107 9.35 -0.38 -9.10
N LEU A 108 8.68 -1.25 -8.35
CA LEU A 108 9.10 -1.66 -7.01
C LEU A 108 10.47 -2.36 -7.02
N VAL A 109 10.72 -3.25 -7.98
CA VAL A 109 12.04 -3.89 -8.16
C VAL A 109 13.10 -2.85 -8.52
N THR A 110 12.77 -1.85 -9.33
CA THR A 110 13.72 -0.81 -9.75
C THR A 110 14.13 0.09 -8.57
N VAL A 111 13.16 0.54 -7.76
CA VAL A 111 13.43 1.46 -6.63
C VAL A 111 13.88 0.74 -5.37
N TYR A 112 13.58 -0.56 -5.25
CA TYR A 112 14.03 -1.40 -4.15
C TYR A 112 14.48 -2.80 -4.60
N PRO A 113 15.62 -2.93 -5.30
CA PRO A 113 16.08 -4.22 -5.83
C PRO A 113 16.32 -5.30 -4.77
N LYS A 114 16.73 -4.87 -3.56
CA LYS A 114 16.98 -5.78 -2.44
C LYS A 114 15.73 -6.54 -2.01
N GLY A 115 14.54 -5.96 -2.20
CA GLY A 115 13.28 -6.59 -1.84
C GLY A 115 13.01 -7.90 -2.59
N VAL A 116 13.65 -8.14 -3.73
CA VAL A 116 13.54 -9.43 -4.46
C VAL A 116 14.18 -10.58 -3.69
N GLY A 117 15.20 -10.30 -2.87
CA GLY A 117 15.87 -11.29 -2.04
C GLY A 117 15.38 -11.34 -0.60
N GLU A 118 14.39 -10.52 -0.24
CA GLU A 118 13.78 -10.58 1.09
C GLU A 118 12.79 -11.73 1.14
N GLU A 119 12.81 -12.46 2.25
CA GLU A 119 11.91 -13.59 2.43
C GLU A 119 10.49 -13.09 2.77
N ASP A 120 9.50 -13.52 1.99
CA ASP A 120 8.09 -13.46 2.41
C ASP A 120 7.85 -14.64 3.35
N ILE A 121 8.15 -14.44 4.64
CA ILE A 121 7.93 -15.44 5.68
C ILE A 121 6.40 -15.52 5.90
N LEU A 122 5.71 -16.34 5.08
CA LEU A 122 4.39 -16.99 5.30
C LEU A 122 3.77 -17.58 4.02
#